data_AF-A0A2N4YES9-F1
#
_entry.id   AF-A0A2N4YES9-F1
#
_cell.length_a   1.000
_cell.length_b   1.000
_cell.length_c   1.000
_cell.angle_alpha   90.00
_cell.angle_beta   90.00
_cell.angle_gamma   90.00
#
_symmetry.space_group_name_H-M   'P 1'
#
loop_
_entity.id
_entity.type
_entity.pdbx_description
1 polymer ?
#
loop_
_entity_poly.entity_id
_entity_poly.type
_entity_poly.pdbx_seq_one_letter_code
_entity_poly.pdbx_strand_id
1 'polypeptide(L)'
;MALVFIVYPLAIYLSLCLLPKARAGVGILLAAAALALVWFTSDPAADDGYARFLVMVGVVPVVTAALAQGLRRLIPEGAPVWVWPVLAVGLALSALSIFFMLL
;
A
#
# COMPACT_ATOMS: atom_id res chain seq x y z
N MET A 1 -8.01 18.03 1.72
CA MET A 1 -6.99 17.46 2.64
C MET A 1 -7.41 16.09 3.16
N ALA A 2 -8.47 15.95 3.96
CA ALA A 2 -8.92 14.64 4.48
C ALA A 2 -9.13 13.57 3.40
N LEU A 3 -9.72 13.95 2.26
CA LEU A 3 -9.95 13.03 1.14
C LEU A 3 -8.65 12.49 0.52
N VAL A 4 -7.58 13.30 0.52
CA VAL A 4 -6.25 12.87 0.02
C VAL A 4 -5.69 11.79 0.92
N PHE A 5 -5.82 11.93 2.26
CA PHE A 5 -5.30 10.95 3.21
C PHE A 5 -6.02 9.60 3.18
N ILE A 6 -7.19 9.53 2.57
CA ILE A 6 -7.93 8.27 2.37
C ILE A 6 -7.68 7.73 0.96
N VAL A 7 -7.83 8.58 -0.07
CA VAL A 7 -7.76 8.15 -1.47
C VAL A 7 -6.34 7.79 -1.89
N TYR A 8 -5.33 8.54 -1.45
CA TYR A 8 -3.93 8.27 -1.79
C TYR A 8 -3.46 6.88 -1.35
N PRO A 9 -3.55 6.49 -0.06
CA PRO A 9 -3.10 5.17 0.35
C PRO A 9 -3.95 4.05 -0.24
N LEU A 10 -5.26 4.27 -0.43
CA LEU A 10 -6.14 3.31 -1.07
C LEU A 10 -5.74 3.06 -2.54
N ALA A 11 -5.42 4.11 -3.29
CA ALA A 11 -4.99 4.00 -4.68
C ALA A 11 -3.66 3.22 -4.81
N ILE A 12 -2.69 3.48 -3.91
CA ILE A 12 -1.43 2.74 -3.86
C ILE A 12 -1.70 1.26 -3.55
N TYR A 13 -2.51 0.98 -2.54
CA TYR A 13 -2.82 -0.40 -2.15
C TYR A 13 -3.48 -1.18 -3.29
N LEU A 14 -4.54 -0.63 -3.89
CA LEU A 14 -5.28 -1.29 -4.97
C LEU A 14 -4.42 -1.51 -6.20
N SER A 15 -3.64 -0.51 -6.63
CA SER A 15 -2.76 -0.65 -7.78
C SER A 15 -1.73 -1.77 -7.59
N LEU A 16 -1.15 -1.91 -6.39
CA LEU A 16 -0.21 -2.99 -6.08
C LEU A 16 -0.88 -4.37 -5.96
N CYS A 17 -2.11 -4.44 -5.43
CA CYS A 17 -2.88 -5.69 -5.34
C CYS A 17 -3.37 -6.20 -6.70
N LEU A 18 -3.58 -5.30 -7.68
CA LEU A 18 -3.99 -5.66 -9.03
C LEU A 18 -2.84 -6.21 -9.90
N LEU A 19 -1.59 -6.09 -9.44
CA LEU A 19 -0.45 -6.59 -10.21
C LEU A 19 -0.49 -8.12 -10.42
N PRO A 20 -0.01 -8.59 -11.59
CA PRO A 20 0.21 -10.02 -11.82
C PRO A 20 1.21 -10.59 -10.81
N LYS A 21 1.00 -11.84 -10.36
CA LYS A 21 1.87 -12.51 -9.37
C LYS A 21 3.36 -12.44 -9.73
N ALA A 22 3.67 -12.63 -11.02
CA ALA A 22 5.04 -12.61 -11.54
C ALA A 22 5.73 -11.24 -11.42
N ARG A 23 4.98 -10.14 -11.38
CA ARG A 23 5.49 -8.76 -11.38
C ARG A 23 5.24 -8.00 -10.08
N ALA A 24 4.48 -8.58 -9.16
CA ALA A 24 4.12 -7.96 -7.89
C ALA A 24 5.36 -7.48 -7.11
N GLY A 25 6.41 -8.30 -7.04
CA GLY A 25 7.65 -7.94 -6.32
C GLY A 25 8.33 -6.70 -6.90
N VAL A 26 8.40 -6.58 -8.23
CA VAL A 26 9.00 -5.42 -8.91
C VAL A 26 8.17 -4.16 -8.66
N GLY A 27 6.83 -4.24 -8.76
CA GLY A 27 5.96 -3.10 -8.50
C GLY A 27 6.04 -2.59 -7.05
N ILE A 28 6.13 -3.51 -6.08
CA ILE A 28 6.34 -3.16 -4.67
C ILE A 28 7.70 -2.46 -4.48
N LEU A 29 8.77 -3.01 -5.07
CA LEU A 29 10.11 -2.42 -5.00
C LEU A 29 10.15 -1.02 -5.61
N LEU A 30 9.50 -0.82 -6.77
CA LEU A 30 9.41 0.49 -7.41
C LEU A 30 8.61 1.49 -6.57
N ALA A 31 7.49 1.07 -5.99
CA ALA A 31 6.70 1.93 -5.10
C ALA A 31 7.50 2.33 -3.85
N ALA A 32 8.19 1.38 -3.22
CA ALA A 32 9.05 1.65 -2.07
C ALA A 32 10.21 2.58 -2.46
N ALA A 33 10.84 2.37 -3.62
CA ALA A 33 11.90 3.23 -4.12
C ALA A 33 11.41 4.65 -4.42
N ALA A 34 10.21 4.81 -4.97
CA ALA A 34 9.60 6.11 -5.21
C ALA A 34 9.34 6.86 -3.90
N LEU A 35 8.79 6.18 -2.87
CA LEU A 35 8.59 6.77 -1.56
C LEU A 35 9.92 7.14 -0.88
N ALA A 36 10.94 6.28 -1.00
CA ALA A 36 12.28 6.55 -0.48
C ALA A 36 12.92 7.76 -1.18
N LEU A 37 12.79 7.87 -2.51
CA LEU A 37 13.26 9.02 -3.26
C LEU A 37 12.60 10.30 -2.74
N VAL A 38 11.27 10.32 -2.61
CA VAL A 38 10.54 11.47 -2.06
C VAL A 38 11.03 11.82 -0.66
N TRP A 39 11.27 10.83 0.20
CA TRP A 39 11.80 11.06 1.55
C TRP A 39 13.16 11.78 1.55
N PHE A 40 14.08 11.34 0.69
CA PHE A 40 15.44 11.90 0.64
C PHE A 40 15.53 13.22 -0.12
N THR A 41 14.66 13.44 -1.10
CA THR A 41 14.68 14.67 -1.92
C THR A 41 13.75 15.76 -1.42
N SER A 42 12.87 15.48 -0.44
CA SER A 42 11.99 16.48 0.15
C SER A 42 12.72 17.29 1.23
N ASP A 43 12.74 18.61 1.01
CA ASP A 43 13.11 19.57 2.03
C ASP A 43 11.86 19.92 2.87
N PRO A 44 11.78 19.49 4.14
CA PRO A 44 10.61 19.72 4.99
C PRO A 44 10.40 21.20 5.34
N ALA A 45 11.42 22.06 5.17
CA ALA A 45 11.25 23.49 5.38
C ALA A 45 10.48 24.17 4.22
N ALA A 46 10.42 23.52 3.04
CA ALA A 46 9.77 24.06 1.86
C ALA A 46 8.26 23.73 1.78
N ASP A 47 7.80 22.67 2.46
CA ASP A 47 6.42 22.17 2.38
C ASP A 47 5.80 21.83 3.74
N ASP A 48 6.35 22.39 4.83
CA ASP A 48 5.96 22.12 6.22
C ASP A 48 5.97 20.62 6.59
N GLY A 49 6.80 19.82 5.90
CA GLY A 49 6.92 18.38 6.12
C GLY A 49 5.79 17.54 5.53
N TYR A 50 4.93 18.13 4.69
CA TYR A 50 3.78 17.45 4.09
C TYR A 50 4.19 16.24 3.22
N ALA A 51 5.23 16.34 2.40
CA ALA A 51 5.71 15.22 1.58
C ALA A 51 6.20 14.06 2.44
N ARG A 52 6.90 14.34 3.55
CA ARG A 52 7.35 13.29 4.47
C ARG A 52 6.19 12.62 5.17
N PHE A 53 5.15 13.37 5.53
CA PHE A 53 3.92 12.80 6.06
C PHE A 53 3.24 11.88 5.04
N LEU A 54 3.12 12.30 3.77
CA LEU A 54 2.58 11.45 2.71
C LEU A 54 3.42 10.17 2.48
N VAL A 55 4.74 10.24 2.64
CA VAL A 55 5.59 9.04 2.61
C VAL A 55 5.24 8.10 3.76
N MET A 56 5.13 8.59 4.99
CA MET A 56 4.77 7.76 6.14
C MET A 56 3.42 7.08 5.95
N VAL A 57 2.41 7.82 5.49
CA VAL A 57 1.08 7.28 5.18
C VAL A 57 1.13 6.30 4.01
N GLY A 58 1.95 6.56 3.00
CA GLY A 58 2.11 5.73 1.80
C GLY A 58 2.89 4.43 2.03
N VAL A 59 3.72 4.34 3.07
CA VAL A 59 4.44 3.09 3.39
C VAL A 59 3.49 2.00 3.86
N VAL A 60 2.46 2.35 4.64
CA VAL A 60 1.45 1.40 5.14
C VAL A 60 0.81 0.57 4.02
N PRO A 61 0.19 1.17 2.97
CA PRO A 61 -0.40 0.40 1.87
C PRO A 61 0.63 -0.40 1.06
N VAL A 62 1.89 0.05 0.97
CA VAL A 62 2.96 -0.73 0.30
C VAL A 62 3.27 -2.01 1.07
N VAL A 63 3.40 -1.91 2.39
CA VAL A 63 3.68 -3.07 3.26
C VAL A 63 2.50 -4.04 3.28
N THR A 64 1.27 -3.53 3.39
CA THR A 64 0.08 -4.39 3.40
C THR A 64 -0.15 -5.05 2.03
N ALA A 65 0.11 -4.36 0.92
CA ALA A 65 0.05 -4.95 -0.41
C ALA A 65 1.15 -6.02 -0.60
N ALA A 66 2.35 -5.81 -0.05
CA ALA A 66 3.40 -6.82 -0.06
C ALA A 66 3.01 -8.07 0.72
N LEU A 67 2.41 -7.91 1.90
CA LEU A 67 1.86 -9.00 2.68
C LEU A 67 0.75 -9.73 1.91
N ALA A 68 -0.19 -8.99 1.32
CA ALA A 68 -1.27 -9.55 0.51
C ALA A 68 -0.71 -10.39 -0.64
N GLN A 69 0.22 -9.84 -1.44
CA GLN A 69 0.83 -10.56 -2.55
C GLN A 69 1.69 -11.75 -2.10
N GLY A 70 2.30 -11.68 -0.91
CA GLY A 70 2.97 -12.82 -0.26
C GLY A 70 2.00 -13.94 0.07
N LEU A 71 0.89 -13.61 0.75
CA LEU A 71 -0.18 -14.56 1.07
C LEU A 71 -0.82 -15.16 -0.20
N ARG A 72 -0.95 -14.36 -1.26
CA ARG A 72 -1.45 -14.82 -2.57
C ARG A 72 -0.65 -15.97 -3.17
N ARG A 73 0.64 -16.06 -2.86
CA ARG A 73 1.53 -17.14 -3.33
C ARG A 73 1.30 -18.44 -2.55
N LEU A 74 0.71 -18.35 -1.35
CA LEU A 74 0.35 -19.51 -0.53
C LEU A 74 -1.03 -20.09 -0.87
N ILE A 75 -1.82 -19.39 -1.70
CA ILE A 75 -3.14 -19.86 -2.14
C ILE A 75 -2.94 -21.09 -3.07
N PRO A 76 -3.57 -22.25 -2.76
CA PRO A 76 -3.45 -23.46 -3.57
C PRO A 76 -3.91 -23.28 -5.02
N GLU A 77 -3.27 -24.01 -5.93
CA GLU A 77 -3.74 -24.12 -7.32
C GLU A 77 -5.09 -24.87 -7.31
N GLY A 78 -6.17 -24.18 -7.70
CA GLY A 78 -7.54 -24.68 -7.62
C GLY A 78 -8.45 -23.95 -6.62
N ALA A 79 -7.90 -23.04 -5.81
CA ALA A 79 -8.72 -22.19 -4.97
C ALA A 79 -9.64 -21.27 -5.80
N PRO A 80 -10.85 -20.95 -5.31
CA PRO A 80 -11.75 -20.03 -5.99
C PRO A 80 -11.08 -18.69 -6.27
N VAL A 81 -11.26 -18.16 -7.48
CA VAL A 81 -10.67 -16.87 -7.90
C VAL A 81 -11.03 -15.72 -6.94
N TRP A 82 -12.19 -15.81 -6.28
CA TRP A 82 -12.69 -14.85 -5.30
C TRP A 82 -11.92 -14.80 -3.96
N VAL A 83 -11.12 -15.82 -3.64
CA VAL A 83 -10.31 -15.82 -2.40
C VAL A 83 -9.33 -14.65 -2.37
N TRP A 84 -8.76 -14.32 -3.54
CA TRP A 84 -7.82 -13.21 -3.67
C TRP A 84 -8.45 -11.84 -3.37
N PRO A 85 -9.56 -11.42 -4.03
CA PRO A 85 -10.20 -10.14 -3.71
C PRO A 85 -10.72 -10.08 -2.27
N VAL A 86 -11.20 -11.19 -1.69
CA VAL A 86 -11.63 -11.21 -0.28
C VAL A 86 -10.46 -10.94 0.67
N LEU A 87 -9.30 -11.59 0.46
CA LEU A 87 -8.10 -11.34 1.25
C LEU A 87 -7.61 -9.89 1.09
N ALA A 88 -7.60 -9.38 -0.14
CA ALA A 88 -7.17 -8.01 -0.42
C ALA A 88 -8.10 -6.99 0.25
N VAL A 89 -9.42 -7.19 0.23
CA VAL A 89 -10.39 -6.31 0.91
C VAL A 89 -10.27 -6.43 2.42
N GLY A 90 -10.15 -7.64 2.97
CA GLY A 90 -9.98 -7.86 4.40
C GLY A 90 -8.77 -7.13 4.96
N LEU A 91 -7.61 -7.24 4.31
CA LEU A 91 -6.39 -6.52 4.70
C LEU A 91 -6.54 -5.01 4.58
N ALA A 92 -7.23 -4.52 3.54
CA ALA A 92 -7.51 -3.08 3.41
C ALA A 92 -8.36 -2.56 4.56
N LEU A 93 -9.43 -3.28 4.92
CA LEU A 93 -10.31 -2.93 6.02
C LEU A 93 -9.59 -2.99 7.37
N SER A 94 -8.76 -4.01 7.61
CA SER A 94 -7.94 -4.08 8.84
C SER A 94 -6.96 -2.91 8.95
N ALA A 95 -6.28 -2.56 7.86
CA ALA A 95 -5.36 -1.42 7.84
C ALA A 95 -6.10 -0.09 8.09
N LEU A 96 -7.27 0.08 7.48
CA LEU A 96 -8.15 1.24 7.68
C LEU A 96 -8.61 1.33 9.15
N SER A 97 -9.03 0.23 9.76
CA SER A 97 -9.46 0.18 11.15
C SER A 97 -8.32 0.53 12.12
N ILE A 98 -7.11 0.00 11.89
CA ILE A 98 -5.93 0.35 12.69
C ILE A 98 -5.62 1.84 12.58
N PHE A 99 -5.67 2.39 11.37
CA PHE A 99 -5.46 3.82 11.14
C PHE A 99 -6.47 4.68 11.93
N PHE A 100 -7.77 4.32 11.89
CA PHE A 100 -8.80 5.04 12.65
C PHE A 100 -8.66 4.89 14.17
N MET A 101 -8.14 3.76 14.67
CA MET A 101 -7.90 3.57 16.11
C MET A 101 -6.70 4.36 16.64
N LEU A 102 -5.73 4.70 15.78
CA LEU A 102 -4.51 5.44 16.15
C LEU A 102 -4.65 6.97 16.01
N LEU A 103 -5.78 7.43 15.47
CA LEU A 103 -6.17 8.84 15.30
C LEU A 103 -6.87 9.37 16.56
#